data_AF-A0A165Y965-F1
#
_entry.id   AF-A0A165Y965-F1
#
_cell.length_a   1.000
_cell.length_b   1.000
_cell.length_c   1.000
_cell.angle_alpha   90.00
_cell.angle_beta   90.00
_cell.angle_gamma   90.00
#
_symmetry.space_group_name_H-M   'P 1'
#
loop_
_entity.id
_entity.type
_entity.pdbx_description
1 polymer ?
#
loop_
_entity_poly.entity_id
_entity_poly.type
_entity_poly.pdbx_seq_one_letter_code
_entity_poly.pdbx_strand_id
1 'polypeptide(L)'
;MNRQFVIKREEFMKIPLLIFGFLLAGFFFGALLEVDLKREALDLNFIDIFFNNASIGIMLVLLTSFISYPIILYNSFFLGLNIYFGIELFGVYKTFMTLIFHTPIEIVGWIICIIASKRMKDFYKTVLKKEINKENIKAVCMLLLTMIAVYFVAAIVEYYAFEFLGGHKWLN
;
A
#
# COMPACT_ATOMS: atom_id res chain seq x y z
N MET A 1 15.70 -23.97 8.30
CA MET A 1 14.72 -22.97 7.81
C MET A 1 14.60 -21.88 8.86
N ASN A 2 15.00 -20.66 8.55
CA ASN A 2 15.06 -19.57 9.52
C ASN A 2 13.64 -19.14 9.93
N ARG A 3 13.22 -19.51 11.16
CA ARG A 3 11.86 -19.24 11.67
C ARG A 3 11.59 -17.74 11.87
N GLN A 4 12.63 -16.90 11.86
CA GLN A 4 12.54 -15.46 12.02
C GLN A 4 11.67 -14.78 10.95
N PHE A 5 11.64 -15.32 9.73
CA PHE A 5 10.93 -14.72 8.59
C PHE A 5 9.59 -15.39 8.27
N VAL A 6 9.12 -16.31 9.11
CA VAL A 6 7.81 -16.97 8.91
C VAL A 6 6.70 -15.98 9.23
N ILE A 7 5.75 -15.86 8.31
CA ILE A 7 4.55 -15.04 8.48
C ILE A 7 3.64 -15.74 9.50
N LYS A 8 3.24 -15.02 10.57
CA LYS A 8 2.31 -15.57 11.55
C LYS A 8 0.88 -15.35 11.09
N ARG A 9 0.02 -16.36 11.26
CA ARG A 9 -1.42 -16.28 10.92
C ARG A 9 -2.11 -15.09 11.57
N GLU A 10 -1.77 -14.78 12.83
CA GLU A 10 -2.31 -13.62 13.53
C GLU A 10 -2.00 -12.29 12.85
N GLU A 11 -0.84 -12.15 12.22
CA GLU A 11 -0.44 -10.93 11.51
C GLU A 11 -1.32 -10.74 10.27
N PHE A 12 -1.63 -11.82 9.57
CA PHE A 12 -2.54 -11.84 8.42
C PHE A 12 -4.00 -11.56 8.78
N MET A 13 -4.39 -11.63 10.05
CA MET A 13 -5.75 -11.31 10.49
C MET A 13 -5.83 -9.90 11.09
N LYS A 14 -4.88 -9.53 11.95
CA LYS A 14 -4.90 -8.26 12.69
C LYS A 14 -4.57 -7.05 11.81
N ILE A 15 -3.61 -7.18 10.89
CA ILE A 15 -3.17 -6.07 10.04
C ILE A 15 -4.29 -5.64 9.08
N PRO A 16 -4.98 -6.55 8.35
CA PRO A 16 -6.09 -6.15 7.49
C PRO A 16 -7.23 -5.50 8.25
N LEU A 17 -7.57 -6.00 9.45
CA LEU A 17 -8.62 -5.39 10.28
C LEU A 17 -8.27 -3.95 10.67
N LEU A 18 -7.00 -3.68 10.96
CA LEU A 18 -6.54 -2.34 11.31
C LEU A 18 -6.56 -1.40 10.10
N ILE A 19 -6.08 -1.87 8.95
CA ILE A 19 -6.16 -1.14 7.66
C ILE A 19 -7.62 -0.82 7.34
N PHE A 20 -8.50 -1.81 7.44
CA PHE A 20 -9.92 -1.65 7.16
C PHE A 20 -10.60 -0.67 8.12
N GLY A 21 -10.24 -0.71 9.41
CA GLY A 21 -10.72 0.26 10.39
C GLY A 21 -10.35 1.70 10.04
N PHE A 22 -9.11 1.94 9.61
CA PHE A 22 -8.67 3.28 9.18
C PHE A 22 -9.31 3.70 7.85
N LEU A 23 -9.51 2.76 6.93
CA LEU A 23 -10.23 3.00 5.67
C LEU A 23 -11.67 3.45 5.94
N LEU A 24 -12.39 2.74 6.81
CA LEU A 24 -13.75 3.13 7.21
C LEU A 24 -13.74 4.50 7.91
N ALA A 25 -12.79 4.74 8.81
CA ALA A 25 -12.66 6.04 9.47
C ALA A 25 -12.45 7.18 8.46
N GLY A 26 -11.60 6.99 7.45
CA GLY A 26 -11.38 7.95 6.38
C GLY A 26 -12.62 8.19 5.54
N PHE A 27 -13.34 7.13 5.18
CA PHE A 27 -14.59 7.23 4.43
C PHE A 27 -15.65 8.06 5.17
N PHE A 28 -15.90 7.75 6.45
CA PHE A 28 -16.85 8.50 7.26
C PHE A 28 -16.38 9.92 7.57
N PHE A 29 -15.07 10.12 7.73
CA PHE A 29 -14.51 11.47 7.89
C PHE A 29 -14.75 12.31 6.64
N GLY A 30 -14.64 11.73 5.45
CA GLY A 30 -14.97 12.40 4.18
C GLY A 30 -16.39 12.95 4.15
N ALA A 31 -17.35 12.16 4.64
CA ALA A 31 -18.75 12.57 4.73
C ALA A 31 -19.02 13.74 5.70
N LEU A 32 -18.07 14.05 6.59
CA LEU A 32 -18.14 15.21 7.48
C LEU A 32 -17.50 16.47 6.86
N LEU A 33 -16.76 16.31 5.76
CA LEU A 33 -16.06 17.41 5.11
C LEU A 33 -16.91 17.97 3.98
N GLU A 34 -17.38 19.20 4.15
CA GLU A 34 -17.96 19.98 3.05
C GLU A 34 -16.81 20.57 2.20
N VAL A 35 -16.28 19.76 1.28
CA VAL A 35 -15.22 20.20 0.36
C VAL A 35 -15.84 20.55 -0.99
N ASP A 36 -15.57 21.78 -1.47
CA ASP A 36 -15.87 22.15 -2.86
C ASP A 36 -14.88 21.44 -3.80
N LEU A 37 -15.27 20.27 -4.30
CA LEU A 37 -14.41 19.43 -5.11
C LEU A 37 -14.39 19.97 -6.55
N LYS A 38 -13.25 20.57 -6.92
CA LYS A 38 -12.97 20.95 -8.30
C LYS A 38 -12.13 19.87 -8.97
N ARG A 39 -12.47 19.58 -10.23
CA ARG A 39 -11.74 18.61 -11.04
C ARG A 39 -10.51 19.27 -11.64
N GLU A 40 -9.33 18.78 -11.27
CA GLU A 40 -8.09 19.03 -12.01
C GLU A 40 -7.67 17.74 -12.72
N ALA A 41 -7.40 17.85 -14.02
CA ALA A 41 -6.83 16.74 -14.78
C ALA A 41 -5.32 16.69 -14.52
N LEU A 42 -4.87 15.70 -13.75
CA LEU A 42 -3.47 15.37 -13.61
C LEU A 42 -3.12 14.26 -14.62
N ASP A 43 -2.14 14.53 -15.48
CA ASP A 43 -1.54 13.49 -16.31
C ASP A 43 -0.68 12.59 -15.43
N LEU A 44 -1.20 11.38 -15.14
CA LEU A 44 -0.51 10.38 -14.36
C LEU A 44 0.24 9.42 -15.29
N ASN A 45 1.58 9.38 -15.18
CA ASN A 45 2.41 8.43 -15.90
C ASN A 45 2.60 7.14 -15.08
N PHE A 46 2.53 5.97 -15.74
CA PHE A 46 2.85 4.67 -15.15
C PHE A 46 4.17 4.67 -14.37
N ILE A 47 5.20 5.29 -14.94
CA ILE A 47 6.53 5.34 -14.36
C ILE A 47 6.48 6.06 -13.01
N ASP A 48 5.74 7.17 -12.92
CA ASP A 48 5.62 7.96 -11.70
C ASP A 48 4.85 7.20 -10.61
N ILE A 49 3.76 6.52 -10.97
CA ILE A 49 2.98 5.65 -10.06
C ILE A 49 3.87 4.52 -9.51
N PHE A 50 4.59 3.83 -10.39
CA PHE A 50 5.46 2.72 -10.00
C PHE A 50 6.58 3.19 -9.06
N PHE A 51 7.30 4.25 -9.42
CA PHE A 51 8.40 4.76 -8.59
C PHE A 51 7.90 5.27 -7.25
N ASN A 52 6.76 5.94 -7.19
CA ASN A 52 6.18 6.40 -5.93
C ASN A 52 5.83 5.21 -5.02
N ASN A 53 5.09 4.23 -5.52
CA ASN A 53 4.65 3.08 -4.73
C ASN A 53 5.83 2.17 -4.31
N ALA A 54 6.78 1.94 -5.22
CA ALA A 54 7.97 1.13 -4.94
C ALA A 54 8.92 1.84 -3.95
N SER A 55 9.13 3.15 -4.08
CA SER A 55 10.00 3.90 -3.17
C SER A 55 9.39 3.98 -1.77
N ILE A 56 8.10 4.28 -1.65
CA ILE A 56 7.38 4.22 -0.37
C ILE A 56 7.48 2.82 0.22
N GLY A 57 7.18 1.76 -0.55
CA GLY A 57 7.29 0.37 -0.09
C GLY A 57 8.69 0.03 0.45
N ILE A 58 9.75 0.37 -0.29
CA ILE A 58 11.14 0.14 0.15
C ILE A 58 11.45 0.92 1.42
N MET A 59 11.09 2.21 1.50
CA MET A 59 11.31 3.01 2.69
C MET A 59 10.57 2.42 3.89
N LEU A 60 9.33 1.96 3.72
CA LEU A 60 8.54 1.35 4.79
C LEU A 60 9.21 0.08 5.34
N VAL A 61 9.82 -0.75 4.50
CA VAL A 61 10.52 -1.95 4.97
C VAL A 61 11.77 -1.59 5.78
N LEU A 62 12.55 -0.64 5.28
CA LEU A 62 13.84 -0.27 5.87
C LEU A 62 13.69 0.58 7.14
N LEU A 63 12.64 1.40 7.24
CA LEU A 63 12.44 2.32 8.36
C LEU A 63 11.77 1.68 9.59
N THR A 64 11.68 0.36 9.63
CA THR A 64 11.11 -0.47 10.72
C THR A 64 9.62 -0.28 10.95
N SER A 65 9.01 -1.29 11.58
CA SER A 65 7.57 -1.28 11.89
C SER A 65 7.05 -0.05 12.65
N PHE A 66 7.88 0.68 13.39
CA PHE A 66 7.44 1.91 14.07
C PHE A 66 7.05 3.02 13.08
N ILE A 67 7.70 3.07 11.91
CA ILE A 67 7.42 4.04 10.85
C ILE A 67 6.41 3.47 9.86
N SER A 68 6.47 2.16 9.57
CA SER A 68 5.60 1.55 8.57
C SER A 68 4.13 1.53 8.95
N TYR A 69 3.81 1.27 10.23
CA TYR A 69 2.44 1.27 10.71
C TYR A 69 1.77 2.65 10.53
N PRO A 70 2.30 3.75 11.09
CA PRO A 70 1.69 5.08 10.92
C PRO A 70 1.45 5.46 9.45
N ILE A 71 2.44 5.23 8.57
CA ILE A 71 2.30 5.60 7.15
C ILE A 71 1.23 4.77 6.46
N ILE A 72 1.17 3.45 6.71
CA ILE A 72 0.15 2.61 6.07
C ILE A 72 -1.25 2.92 6.61
N LEU A 73 -1.37 3.21 7.91
CA LEU A 73 -2.66 3.61 8.48
C LEU A 73 -3.12 4.97 7.95
N TYR A 74 -2.18 5.90 7.78
CA TYR A 74 -2.43 7.18 7.11
C TYR A 74 -2.90 6.96 5.67
N ASN A 75 -2.18 6.16 4.87
CA ASN A 75 -2.60 5.83 3.51
C ASN A 75 -3.96 5.12 3.46
N SER A 76 -4.25 4.23 4.41
CA SER A 76 -5.55 3.56 4.51
C SER A 76 -6.68 4.57 4.75
N PHE A 77 -6.45 5.54 5.63
CA PHE A 77 -7.39 6.63 5.89
C PHE A 77 -7.62 7.50 4.65
N PHE A 78 -6.54 7.91 3.96
CA PHE A 78 -6.66 8.69 2.73
C PHE A 78 -7.33 7.93 1.59
N LEU A 79 -7.10 6.62 1.48
CA LEU A 79 -7.85 5.79 0.54
C LEU A 79 -9.35 5.81 0.86
N GLY A 80 -9.73 5.74 2.14
CA GLY A 80 -11.13 5.91 2.58
C GLY A 80 -11.73 7.25 2.14
N LEU A 81 -10.98 8.34 2.33
CA LEU A 81 -11.38 9.68 1.87
C LEU A 81 -11.54 9.75 0.34
N ASN A 82 -10.57 9.20 -0.40
CA ASN A 82 -10.59 9.18 -1.86
C ASN A 82 -11.76 8.36 -2.40
N ILE A 83 -12.16 7.27 -1.72
CA ILE A 83 -13.36 6.52 -2.06
C ILE A 83 -14.59 7.41 -1.90
N TYR A 84 -14.74 8.10 -0.77
CA TYR A 84 -15.89 8.97 -0.54
C TYR A 84 -15.97 10.10 -1.59
N PHE A 85 -14.90 10.86 -1.77
CA PHE A 85 -14.88 11.96 -2.76
C PHE A 85 -15.01 11.45 -4.20
N GLY A 86 -14.47 10.27 -4.50
CA GLY A 86 -14.67 9.62 -5.78
C GLY A 86 -16.14 9.31 -6.06
N ILE A 87 -16.89 8.87 -5.03
CA ILE A 87 -18.33 8.60 -5.14
C ILE A 87 -19.11 9.89 -5.37
N GLU A 88 -18.79 10.96 -4.63
CA GLU A 88 -19.44 12.27 -4.81
C GLU A 88 -19.19 12.85 -6.21
N LEU A 89 -17.98 12.71 -6.74
CA LEU A 89 -17.60 13.27 -8.05
C LEU A 89 -18.06 12.42 -9.25
N PHE A 90 -17.95 11.10 -9.15
CA PHE A 90 -18.11 10.20 -10.29
C PHE A 90 -19.26 9.21 -10.12
N GLY A 91 -19.80 9.06 -8.92
CA GLY A 91 -20.81 8.05 -8.59
C GLY A 91 -20.23 6.67 -8.31
N VAL A 92 -20.99 5.86 -7.57
CA VAL A 92 -20.55 4.57 -6.99
C VAL A 92 -19.94 3.61 -8.00
N TYR A 93 -20.64 3.36 -9.12
CA TYR A 93 -20.17 2.41 -10.14
C TYR A 93 -18.79 2.81 -10.67
N LYS A 94 -18.60 4.12 -10.88
CA LYS A 94 -17.40 4.63 -11.49
C LYS A 94 -16.19 4.45 -10.58
N THR A 95 -16.31 4.92 -9.35
CA THR A 95 -15.29 4.78 -8.31
C THR A 95 -14.95 3.32 -8.06
N PHE A 96 -15.94 2.45 -8.00
CA PHE A 96 -15.74 1.01 -7.79
C PHE A 96 -14.89 0.37 -8.89
N MET A 97 -15.21 0.64 -10.17
CA MET A 97 -14.48 0.07 -11.30
C MET A 97 -13.02 0.53 -11.35
N THR A 98 -12.73 1.76 -10.91
CA THR A 98 -11.36 2.25 -10.83
C THR A 98 -10.55 1.54 -9.73
N LEU A 99 -11.17 1.22 -8.59
CA LEU A 99 -10.49 0.72 -7.40
C LEU A 99 -10.37 -0.81 -7.33
N ILE A 100 -11.38 -1.54 -7.80
CA ILE A 100 -11.51 -2.99 -7.55
C ILE A 100 -10.32 -3.82 -8.04
N PHE A 101 -9.61 -3.35 -9.06
CA PHE A 101 -8.51 -4.09 -9.67
C PHE A 101 -7.17 -3.87 -8.96
N HIS A 102 -6.83 -2.63 -8.57
CA HIS A 102 -5.52 -2.32 -7.98
C HIS A 102 -5.54 -2.27 -6.46
N THR A 103 -6.62 -1.75 -5.83
CA THR A 103 -6.68 -1.54 -4.38
C THR A 103 -6.51 -2.83 -3.56
N PRO A 104 -7.09 -4.00 -3.93
CA PRO A 104 -6.81 -5.24 -3.20
C PRO A 104 -5.34 -5.65 -3.24
N ILE A 105 -4.67 -5.44 -4.39
CA ILE A 105 -3.25 -5.75 -4.57
C ILE A 105 -2.41 -4.79 -3.73
N GLU A 106 -2.77 -3.51 -3.71
CA GLU A 106 -2.11 -2.49 -2.90
C GLU A 106 -2.20 -2.80 -1.40
N ILE A 107 -3.40 -3.15 -0.91
CA ILE A 107 -3.61 -3.56 0.49
C ILE A 107 -2.75 -4.80 0.83
N VAL A 108 -2.66 -5.78 -0.07
CA VAL A 108 -1.74 -6.91 0.11
C VAL A 108 -0.29 -6.43 0.20
N GLY A 109 0.12 -5.50 -0.66
CA GLY A 109 1.43 -4.84 -0.61
C GLY A 109 1.69 -4.20 0.76
N TRP A 110 0.74 -3.44 1.29
CA TRP A 110 0.84 -2.81 2.62
C TRP A 110 0.98 -3.85 3.75
N ILE A 111 0.20 -4.92 3.72
CA ILE A 111 0.30 -6.01 4.70
C ILE A 111 1.70 -6.62 4.68
N ILE A 112 2.23 -6.90 3.48
CA ILE A 112 3.59 -7.43 3.31
C ILE A 112 4.62 -6.44 3.85
N CYS A 113 4.48 -5.13 3.57
CA CYS A 113 5.38 -4.09 4.09
C CYS A 113 5.43 -4.07 5.64
N ILE A 114 4.27 -4.21 6.30
CA ILE A 114 4.21 -4.25 7.77
C ILE A 114 4.90 -5.50 8.31
N ILE A 115 4.63 -6.67 7.73
CA ILE A 115 5.25 -7.92 8.16
C ILE A 115 6.77 -7.82 7.94
N ALA A 116 7.18 -7.36 6.76
CA ALA A 116 8.57 -7.15 6.39
C ALA A 116 9.31 -6.22 7.33
N SER A 117 8.75 -5.05 7.63
CA SER A 117 9.36 -4.06 8.51
C SER A 117 9.51 -4.55 9.97
N LYS A 118 8.64 -5.45 10.43
CA LYS A 118 8.83 -6.15 11.71
C LYS A 118 10.03 -7.10 11.65
N ARG A 119 10.19 -7.85 10.56
CA ARG A 119 11.34 -8.75 10.37
C ARG A 119 12.64 -7.98 10.21
N MET A 120 12.62 -6.84 9.53
CA MET A 120 13.76 -5.94 9.43
C MET A 120 14.20 -5.37 10.77
N LYS A 121 13.28 -5.06 11.68
CA LYS A 121 13.63 -4.66 13.05
C LYS A 121 14.46 -5.74 13.75
N ASP A 122 14.08 -7.01 13.60
CA ASP A 122 14.83 -8.11 14.21
C ASP A 122 16.18 -8.32 13.49
N PHE A 123 16.23 -8.17 12.16
CA PHE A 123 17.48 -8.16 11.42
C PHE A 123 18.44 -7.06 11.88
N TYR A 124 17.96 -5.83 12.11
CA TYR A 124 18.79 -4.75 12.63
C TYR A 124 19.36 -5.05 14.02
N LYS A 125 18.61 -5.73 14.90
CA LYS A 125 19.17 -6.19 16.18
C LYS A 125 20.33 -7.17 15.97
N THR A 126 20.20 -8.10 15.02
CA THR A 126 21.28 -9.04 14.67
C THR A 126 22.49 -8.30 14.09
N VAL A 127 22.27 -7.27 13.26
CA VAL A 127 23.32 -6.39 12.72
C VAL A 127 24.05 -5.65 13.84
N LEU A 128 23.31 -5.03 14.77
CA LEU A 128 23.88 -4.30 15.92
C LEU A 128 24.70 -5.22 16.84
N LYS A 129 24.28 -6.47 17.00
CA LYS A 129 25.02 -7.50 17.75
C LYS A 129 26.19 -8.12 16.97
N LYS A 130 26.39 -7.75 15.70
CA LYS A 130 27.38 -8.33 14.78
C LYS A 130 27.21 -9.84 14.55
N GLU A 131 25.99 -10.36 14.70
CA GLU A 131 25.64 -11.79 14.55
C GLU A 131 25.09 -12.11 13.14
N ILE A 132 25.50 -11.33 12.14
CA ILE A 132 24.95 -11.45 10.78
C ILE A 132 25.42 -12.77 10.15
N ASN A 133 24.48 -13.55 9.62
CA ASN A 133 24.77 -14.72 8.82
C ASN A 133 24.28 -14.55 7.37
N LYS A 134 24.81 -15.37 6.45
CA LYS A 134 24.46 -15.34 5.02
C LYS A 134 22.97 -15.64 4.78
N GLU A 135 22.35 -16.45 5.63
CA GLU A 135 20.92 -16.79 5.52
C GLU A 135 20.01 -15.60 5.79
N ASN A 136 20.35 -14.76 6.78
CA ASN A 136 19.61 -13.55 7.14
C ASN A 136 19.65 -12.54 5.98
N ILE A 137 20.83 -12.32 5.39
CA ILE A 137 20.98 -11.43 4.22
C ILE A 137 20.13 -11.95 3.05
N LYS A 138 20.22 -13.25 2.76
CA LYS A 138 19.42 -13.86 1.68
C LYS A 138 17.92 -13.69 1.93
N ALA A 139 17.46 -13.86 3.17
CA ALA A 139 16.05 -13.69 3.52
C ALA A 139 15.59 -12.23 3.32
N VAL A 140 16.40 -11.25 3.70
CA VAL A 140 16.11 -9.82 3.46
C VAL A 140 16.05 -9.51 1.97
N CYS A 141 17.03 -9.98 1.18
CA CYS A 141 17.02 -9.76 -0.28
C CYS A 141 15.79 -10.40 -0.95
N MET A 142 15.43 -11.62 -0.57
CA MET A 142 14.22 -12.27 -1.09
C MET A 142 12.96 -11.48 -0.74
N LEU A 143 12.87 -10.97 0.48
CA LEU A 143 11.74 -10.17 0.93
C LEU A 143 11.60 -8.86 0.14
N LEU A 144 12.72 -8.16 -0.11
CA LEU A 144 12.73 -6.95 -0.93
C LEU A 144 12.34 -7.24 -2.38
N LEU A 145 12.86 -8.32 -2.97
CA LEU A 145 12.51 -8.73 -4.34
C LEU A 145 11.02 -9.08 -4.46
N THR A 146 10.45 -9.82 -3.51
CA THR A 146 9.01 -10.12 -3.49
C THR A 146 8.20 -8.84 -3.43
N MET A 147 8.62 -7.85 -2.65
CA MET A 147 7.92 -6.57 -2.58
C MET A 147 7.98 -5.77 -3.87
N ILE A 148 9.16 -5.69 -4.50
CA ILE A 148 9.32 -5.04 -5.80
C ILE A 148 8.37 -5.70 -6.82
N ALA A 149 8.29 -7.03 -6.83
CA ALA A 149 7.39 -7.75 -7.72
C ALA A 149 5.92 -7.44 -7.45
N VAL A 150 5.48 -7.40 -6.19
CA VAL A 150 4.09 -7.06 -5.83
C VAL A 150 3.73 -5.64 -6.28
N TYR A 151 4.58 -4.65 -6.02
CA TYR A 151 4.33 -3.27 -6.43
C TYR A 151 4.41 -3.07 -7.94
N PHE A 152 5.26 -3.83 -8.63
CA PHE A 152 5.29 -3.84 -10.10
C PHE A 152 3.97 -4.34 -10.69
N VAL A 153 3.43 -5.44 -10.14
CA VAL A 153 2.11 -5.95 -10.56
C VAL A 153 1.01 -4.96 -10.23
N ALA A 154 1.02 -4.34 -9.05
CA ALA A 154 0.04 -3.33 -8.67
C ALA A 154 0.03 -2.15 -9.64
N ALA A 155 1.21 -1.61 -9.98
CA ALA A 155 1.34 -0.49 -10.91
C ALA A 155 0.87 -0.84 -12.33
N ILE A 156 1.17 -2.05 -12.81
CA ILE A 156 0.65 -2.54 -14.11
C ILE A 156 -0.87 -2.53 -14.10
N VAL A 157 -1.47 -3.14 -13.06
CA VAL A 157 -2.92 -3.25 -12.96
C VAL A 157 -3.58 -1.88 -12.83
N GLU A 158 -3.00 -0.97 -12.05
CA GLU A 158 -3.48 0.40 -11.90
C GLU A 158 -3.44 1.16 -13.23
N TYR A 159 -2.32 1.13 -13.95
CA TYR A 159 -2.19 1.78 -15.25
C TYR A 159 -3.20 1.24 -16.27
N TYR A 160 -3.33 -0.09 -16.39
CA TYR A 160 -4.31 -0.69 -17.30
C TYR A 160 -5.75 -0.40 -16.88
N ALA A 161 -6.05 -0.34 -15.58
CA ALA A 161 -7.37 0.05 -15.10
C ALA A 161 -7.68 1.51 -15.46
N PHE A 162 -6.72 2.43 -15.31
CA PHE A 162 -6.88 3.83 -15.71
C PHE A 162 -7.03 4.01 -17.22
N GLU A 163 -6.22 3.31 -18.02
CA GLU A 163 -6.20 3.42 -19.48
C GLU A 163 -7.46 2.79 -20.13
N PHE A 164 -7.84 1.57 -19.73
CA PHE A 164 -8.91 0.82 -20.40
C PHE A 164 -10.31 1.08 -19.84
N LEU A 165 -10.45 1.34 -18.55
CA LEU A 165 -11.77 1.64 -17.94
C LEU A 165 -12.10 3.13 -18.02
N GLY A 166 -11.21 3.92 -18.61
CA GLY A 166 -11.49 5.29 -19.03
C GLY A 166 -11.31 6.32 -17.92
N GLY A 167 -10.36 6.15 -17.00
CA GLY A 167 -10.02 7.19 -16.01
C GLY A 167 -9.85 8.56 -16.68
N HIS A 168 -9.12 8.62 -17.80
CA HIS A 168 -8.99 9.84 -18.62
C HIS A 168 -10.28 10.27 -19.35
N LYS A 169 -11.10 9.34 -19.83
CA LYS A 169 -12.38 9.65 -20.51
C LYS A 169 -13.44 10.16 -19.55
N TRP A 170 -13.31 9.81 -18.28
CA TRP A 170 -14.28 10.13 -17.26
C TRP A 170 -13.96 11.48 -16.67
N LEU A 171 -12.68 11.90 -16.70
CA LEU A 171 -12.14 13.22 -16.38
C LEU A 171 -12.48 14.33 -17.40
N ASN A 172 -13.10 14.00 -18.53
CA ASN A 172 -13.72 14.99 -19.44
C ASN A 172 -15.21 15.16 -19.17
#